data_AF-A0A1D7NL84-F1
#
_entry.id   AF-A0A1D7NL84-F1
#
_cell.length_a   1.000
_cell.length_b   1.000
_cell.length_c   1.000
_cell.angle_alpha   90.00
_cell.angle_beta   90.00
_cell.angle_gamma   90.00
#
_symmetry.space_group_name_H-M   'P 1'
#
loop_
_entity.id
_entity.type
_entity.pdbx_description
1 polymer ?
#
loop_
_entity_poly.entity_id
_entity_poly.type
_entity_poly.pdbx_seq_one_letter_code
_entity_poly.pdbx_strand_id
1 'polypeptide(L)'
;MTDHQSALKLIQQLEWEKAAPDGSTFEVRRSLSEVINQLAFEGFANPSKAVLDLLADGQLRAVGLYHWESARLEHFSGEGSGVIPQSRWQKIRQIQQSKYRFLKVSFVILDFEGEQPFVWDWQRDHVTYATVSEGLHFTALEYEEDYFYASEIEIQRPEVATTSNSGSKNTGGRPRVYEWERAVAAVALSWGNTNWEPTKPADVAERLLEWFSKNGQEPANAAVKPYAKMLFEEIQAVKD
;
A
#
# COMPACT_ATOMS: atom_id res chain seq x y z
N MET A 1 11.07 -14.47 -19.46
CA MET A 1 10.89 -14.01 -18.07
C MET A 1 11.31 -12.56 -18.02
N THR A 2 10.49 -11.69 -17.46
CA THR A 2 10.86 -10.30 -17.22
C THR A 2 11.96 -10.25 -16.16
N ASP A 3 12.82 -9.23 -16.24
CA ASP A 3 13.93 -9.02 -15.29
C ASP A 3 13.44 -9.04 -13.82
N HIS A 4 12.27 -8.42 -13.56
CA HIS A 4 11.65 -8.40 -12.22
C HIS A 4 11.21 -9.78 -11.70
N GLN A 5 10.74 -10.71 -12.55
CA GLN A 5 10.34 -12.05 -12.09
C GLN A 5 11.54 -12.91 -11.70
N SER A 6 12.66 -12.74 -12.39
CA SER A 6 13.92 -13.39 -12.03
C SER A 6 14.45 -12.84 -10.70
N ALA A 7 14.36 -11.52 -10.49
CA ALA A 7 14.72 -10.88 -9.22
C ALA A 7 13.89 -11.44 -8.06
N LEU A 8 12.57 -11.51 -8.19
CA LEU A 8 11.69 -12.05 -7.13
C LEU A 8 12.06 -13.47 -6.73
N LYS A 9 12.37 -14.34 -7.71
CA LYS A 9 12.79 -15.72 -7.44
C LYS A 9 14.08 -15.79 -6.64
N LEU A 10 15.07 -14.98 -6.99
CA LEU A 10 16.33 -14.93 -6.26
C LEU A 10 16.13 -14.39 -4.84
N ILE A 11 15.33 -13.33 -4.70
CA ILE A 11 14.96 -12.78 -3.39
C ILE A 11 14.27 -13.84 -2.52
N GLN A 12 13.37 -14.64 -3.09
CA GLN A 12 12.71 -15.76 -2.40
C GLN A 12 13.68 -16.87 -1.95
N GLN A 13 14.79 -17.05 -2.68
CA GLN A 13 15.82 -18.06 -2.41
C GLN A 13 16.90 -17.59 -1.44
N LEU A 14 16.91 -16.30 -1.06
CA LEU A 14 17.85 -15.81 -0.07
C LEU A 14 17.70 -16.54 1.25
N GLU A 15 18.80 -16.67 1.98
CA GLU A 15 18.79 -17.22 3.32
C GLU A 15 18.13 -16.21 4.27
N TRP A 16 16.83 -16.29 4.46
CA TRP A 16 16.12 -15.34 5.31
C TRP A 16 16.48 -15.58 6.79
N GLU A 17 16.65 -16.83 7.21
CA GLU A 17 16.72 -17.21 8.63
C GLU A 17 17.99 -16.69 9.33
N LYS A 18 17.81 -16.00 10.46
CA LYS A 18 18.82 -15.87 11.52
C LYS A 18 18.21 -16.47 12.78
N ALA A 19 18.73 -17.62 13.22
CA ALA A 19 18.38 -18.15 14.53
C ALA A 19 18.90 -17.17 15.59
N ALA A 20 18.01 -16.68 16.45
CA ALA A 20 18.47 -16.00 17.65
C ALA A 20 19.22 -17.00 18.55
N PRO A 21 20.19 -16.56 19.37
CA PRO A 21 20.94 -17.46 20.25
C PRO A 21 20.06 -18.28 21.21
N ASP A 22 18.83 -17.84 21.46
CA ASP A 22 17.82 -18.48 22.31
C ASP A 22 16.84 -19.39 21.55
N GLY A 23 17.00 -19.54 20.23
CA GLY A 23 16.13 -20.35 19.37
C GLY A 23 14.78 -19.71 19.02
N SER A 24 14.55 -18.45 19.38
CA SER A 24 13.36 -17.71 18.94
C SER A 24 13.42 -17.35 17.45
N THR A 25 12.26 -17.39 16.79
CA THR A 25 12.10 -16.98 15.39
C THR A 25 11.47 -15.59 15.35
N PHE A 26 12.19 -14.62 14.80
CA PHE A 26 11.69 -13.27 14.58
C PHE A 26 11.09 -13.13 13.19
N GLU A 27 10.25 -12.11 12.97
CA GLU A 27 9.86 -11.71 11.62
C GLU A 27 11.11 -11.49 10.79
N VAL A 28 11.23 -12.29 9.72
CA VAL A 28 12.49 -12.40 9.02
C VAL A 28 12.61 -11.28 8.00
N ARG A 29 13.52 -10.35 8.28
CA ARG A 29 13.74 -9.12 7.51
C ARG A 29 15.21 -9.00 7.11
N ARG A 30 15.45 -8.32 6.00
CA ARG A 30 16.80 -7.96 5.51
C ARG A 30 16.78 -6.49 5.12
N SER A 31 17.90 -5.78 5.29
CA SER A 31 17.94 -4.38 4.85
C SER A 31 17.74 -4.27 3.33
N LEU A 32 17.18 -3.15 2.87
CA LEU A 32 17.00 -2.87 1.45
C LEU A 32 18.32 -2.96 0.67
N SER A 33 19.38 -2.41 1.25
CA SER A 33 20.75 -2.42 0.76
C SER A 33 21.30 -3.83 0.61
N GLU A 34 21.09 -4.71 1.59
CA GLU A 34 21.50 -6.12 1.52
C GLU A 34 20.82 -6.84 0.36
N VAL A 35 19.50 -6.67 0.20
CA VAL A 35 18.73 -7.31 -0.88
C VAL A 35 19.21 -6.83 -2.26
N ILE A 36 19.42 -5.52 -2.41
CA ILE A 36 19.89 -4.93 -3.67
C ILE A 36 21.32 -5.36 -3.98
N ASN A 37 22.22 -5.37 -2.99
CA ASN A 37 23.60 -5.82 -3.16
C ASN A 37 23.67 -7.29 -3.55
N GLN A 38 22.81 -8.13 -2.98
CA GLN A 38 22.76 -9.54 -3.35
C GLN A 38 22.32 -9.71 -4.81
N LEU A 39 21.28 -9.00 -5.25
CA LEU A 39 20.89 -9.02 -6.68
C LEU A 39 22.01 -8.51 -7.59
N ALA A 40 22.75 -7.47 -7.16
CA ALA A 40 23.90 -6.96 -7.89
C ALA A 40 24.99 -8.04 -8.03
N PHE A 41 25.26 -8.78 -6.95
CA PHE A 41 26.21 -9.89 -6.93
C PHE A 41 25.79 -11.04 -7.87
N GLU A 42 24.48 -11.32 -7.94
CA GLU A 42 23.90 -12.28 -8.91
C GLU A 42 23.88 -11.75 -10.36
N GLY A 43 24.44 -10.57 -10.63
CA GLY A 43 24.63 -10.02 -11.98
C GLY A 43 23.45 -9.24 -12.55
N PHE A 44 22.52 -8.77 -11.71
CA PHE A 44 21.44 -7.90 -12.19
C PHE A 44 21.98 -6.56 -12.65
N ALA A 45 21.58 -6.14 -13.86
CA ALA A 45 22.05 -4.89 -14.45
C ALA A 45 21.52 -3.64 -13.72
N ASN A 46 20.32 -3.72 -13.14
CA ASN A 46 19.72 -2.62 -12.38
C ASN A 46 18.93 -3.16 -11.16
N PRO A 47 19.63 -3.65 -10.13
CA PRO A 47 19.01 -4.35 -9.00
C PRO A 47 18.11 -3.44 -8.18
N SER A 48 18.50 -2.17 -7.99
CA SER A 48 17.69 -1.19 -7.26
C SER A 48 16.36 -0.90 -7.95
N LYS A 49 16.35 -0.84 -9.29
CA LYS A 49 15.11 -0.68 -10.06
C LYS A 49 14.24 -1.92 -9.96
N ALA A 50 14.82 -3.11 -10.07
CA ALA A 50 14.08 -4.36 -9.95
C ALA A 50 13.37 -4.47 -8.58
N VAL A 51 14.05 -4.12 -7.49
CA VAL A 51 13.45 -4.10 -6.14
C VAL A 51 12.34 -3.05 -6.04
N LEU A 52 12.55 -1.84 -6.57
CA LEU A 52 11.52 -0.81 -6.59
C LEU A 52 10.26 -1.25 -7.36
N ASP A 53 10.43 -1.90 -8.51
CA ASP A 53 9.32 -2.42 -9.31
C ASP A 53 8.53 -3.48 -8.52
N LEU A 54 9.22 -4.40 -7.85
CA LEU A 54 8.60 -5.41 -7.00
C LEU A 54 7.83 -4.82 -5.80
N LEU A 55 8.36 -3.76 -5.18
CA LEU A 55 7.68 -3.03 -4.10
C LEU A 55 6.45 -2.28 -4.61
N ALA A 56 6.57 -1.61 -5.76
CA ALA A 56 5.47 -0.86 -6.39
C ALA A 56 4.35 -1.79 -6.88
N ASP A 57 4.68 -3.00 -7.29
CA ASP A 57 3.72 -4.04 -7.71
C ASP A 57 3.16 -4.85 -6.53
N GLY A 58 3.65 -4.61 -5.30
CA GLY A 58 3.19 -5.26 -4.07
C GLY A 58 3.66 -6.71 -3.91
N GLN A 59 4.63 -7.14 -4.73
CA GLN A 59 5.25 -8.46 -4.64
C GLN A 59 6.30 -8.54 -3.53
N LEU A 60 6.85 -7.40 -3.14
CA LEU A 60 7.62 -7.22 -1.92
C LEU A 60 6.89 -6.29 -0.96
N ARG A 61 7.15 -6.50 0.33
CA ARG A 61 6.74 -5.58 1.39
C ARG A 61 7.98 -5.02 2.06
N ALA A 62 7.96 -3.72 2.27
CA ALA A 62 9.00 -3.01 3.00
C ALA A 62 8.42 -2.46 4.30
N VAL A 63 9.23 -2.49 5.35
CA VAL A 63 8.98 -1.85 6.62
C VAL A 63 10.09 -0.83 6.89
N GLY A 64 9.81 0.18 7.69
CA GLY A 64 10.81 1.16 8.08
C GLY A 64 10.22 2.22 8.99
N LEU A 65 11.04 3.22 9.32
CA LEU A 65 10.60 4.48 9.91
C LEU A 65 10.17 5.40 8.77
N TYR A 66 9.00 6.03 8.88
CA TYR A 66 8.54 6.94 7.85
C TYR A 66 7.81 8.16 8.42
N HIS A 67 7.90 9.24 7.65
CA HIS A 67 7.16 10.47 7.80
C HIS A 67 6.47 10.79 6.47
N TRP A 68 5.23 11.26 6.55
CA TRP A 68 4.44 11.59 5.37
C TRP A 68 3.52 12.77 5.67
N GLU A 69 3.57 13.78 4.81
CA GLU A 69 2.63 14.90 4.79
C GLU A 69 2.02 15.05 3.40
N SER A 70 0.72 15.36 3.35
CA SER A 70 0.04 15.66 2.09
C SER A 70 -1.07 16.67 2.28
N ALA A 71 -1.23 17.53 1.28
CA ALA A 71 -2.35 18.46 1.18
C ALA A 71 -2.94 18.39 -0.23
N ARG A 72 -4.15 17.86 -0.35
CA ARG A 72 -4.92 17.82 -1.62
C ARG A 72 -6.33 18.40 -1.50
N LEU A 73 -6.93 18.28 -0.32
CA LEU A 73 -8.23 18.85 0.07
C LEU A 73 -8.27 19.06 1.59
N GLU A 74 -7.68 18.12 2.31
CA GLU A 74 -7.39 18.18 3.74
C GLU A 74 -5.89 17.98 3.95
N HIS A 75 -5.37 18.52 5.05
CA HIS A 75 -4.00 18.27 5.48
C HIS A 75 -3.95 16.92 6.22
N PHE A 76 -3.15 16.00 5.69
CA PHE A 76 -2.80 14.76 6.35
C PHE A 76 -1.31 14.80 6.75
N SER A 77 -1.01 14.39 7.98
CA SER A 77 0.34 14.10 8.43
C SER A 77 0.35 12.76 9.16
N GLY A 78 1.40 11.97 8.95
CA GLY A 78 1.56 10.67 9.55
C GLY A 78 3.03 10.31 9.73
N GLU A 79 3.40 10.07 10.98
CA GLU A 79 4.69 9.51 11.38
C GLU A 79 4.48 8.12 11.94
N GLY A 80 5.41 7.20 11.67
CA GLY A 80 5.33 5.88 12.28
C GLY A 80 6.47 4.94 11.91
N SER A 81 6.40 3.76 12.52
CA SER A 81 7.24 2.61 12.19
C SER A 81 6.34 1.45 11.74
N GLY A 82 6.73 0.78 10.65
CA GLY A 82 5.99 -0.37 10.14
C GLY A 82 5.94 -0.45 8.62
N VAL A 83 4.93 -1.13 8.09
CA VAL A 83 4.79 -1.39 6.65
C VAL A 83 4.61 -0.08 5.88
N ILE A 84 5.54 0.20 4.97
CA ILE A 84 5.47 1.35 4.07
C ILE A 84 4.41 1.05 3.00
N PRO A 85 3.40 1.93 2.81
CA PRO A 85 2.32 1.67 1.87
C PRO A 85 2.79 1.51 0.41
N GLN A 86 2.18 0.55 -0.31
CA GLN A 86 2.47 0.29 -1.73
C GLN A 86 2.36 1.54 -2.61
N SER A 87 1.39 2.42 -2.33
CA SER A 87 1.18 3.66 -3.08
C SER A 87 2.41 4.59 -3.06
N ARG A 88 3.23 4.56 -2.01
CA ARG A 88 4.47 5.35 -1.92
C ARG A 88 5.51 4.83 -2.90
N TRP A 89 5.68 3.51 -2.97
CA TRP A 89 6.55 2.86 -3.93
C TRP A 89 6.13 3.14 -5.38
N GLN A 90 4.83 3.14 -5.64
CA GLN A 90 4.28 3.51 -6.95
C GLN A 90 4.61 4.97 -7.33
N LYS A 91 4.46 5.91 -6.39
CA LYS A 91 4.84 7.32 -6.60
C LYS A 91 6.34 7.47 -6.85
N ILE A 92 7.19 6.82 -6.08
CA ILE A 92 8.66 6.78 -6.29
C ILE A 92 9.00 6.27 -7.69
N ARG A 93 8.36 5.18 -8.13
CA ARG A 93 8.54 4.63 -9.48
C ARG A 93 8.13 5.63 -10.57
N GLN A 94 7.01 6.33 -10.40
CA GLN A 94 6.57 7.37 -11.33
C GLN A 94 7.57 8.53 -11.41
N ILE A 95 8.07 8.98 -10.25
CA ILE A 95 9.06 10.06 -10.17
C ILE A 95 10.36 9.67 -10.90
N GLN A 96 10.87 8.45 -10.70
CA GLN A 96 12.07 7.95 -11.41
C GLN A 96 11.89 7.87 -12.93
N GLN A 97 10.66 7.65 -13.41
CA GLN A 97 10.35 7.60 -14.85
C GLN A 97 10.14 9.00 -15.43
N SER A 98 9.84 9.98 -14.59
CA SER A 98 9.64 11.36 -15.01
C SER A 98 10.98 12.00 -15.42
N LYS A 99 10.99 12.76 -16.52
CA LYS A 99 12.19 13.47 -17.00
C LYS A 99 12.45 14.78 -16.25
N TYR A 100 11.66 15.09 -15.23
CA TYR A 100 11.72 16.35 -14.53
C TYR A 100 12.94 16.41 -13.62
N ARG A 101 13.79 17.41 -13.84
CA ARG A 101 14.85 17.79 -12.92
C ARG A 101 14.24 18.74 -11.91
N PHE A 102 13.80 18.20 -10.79
CA PHE A 102 13.27 19.02 -9.71
C PHE A 102 14.45 19.71 -8.99
N LEU A 103 14.43 21.04 -8.96
CA LEU A 103 15.43 21.88 -8.30
C LEU A 103 14.76 22.52 -7.08
N LYS A 104 14.55 21.72 -6.04
CA LYS A 104 13.78 22.07 -4.83
C LYS A 104 12.30 22.35 -5.08
N VAL A 105 11.50 22.11 -4.06
CA VAL A 105 10.05 22.36 -4.08
C VAL A 105 9.71 23.25 -2.90
N SER A 106 8.73 24.12 -3.09
CA SER A 106 8.14 24.95 -2.03
C SER A 106 6.72 24.45 -1.81
N PHE A 107 6.40 24.13 -0.56
CA PHE A 107 5.11 23.63 -0.13
C PHE A 107 4.36 24.78 0.53
N VAL A 108 3.47 25.40 -0.23
CA VAL A 108 2.70 26.59 0.16
C VAL A 108 1.67 26.23 1.24
N ILE A 109 1.04 25.05 1.15
CA ILE A 109 0.02 24.62 2.11
C ILE A 109 0.66 23.97 3.34
N LEU A 110 1.74 23.19 3.16
CA LEU A 110 2.47 22.59 4.28
C LEU A 110 3.43 23.57 4.99
N ASP A 111 3.60 24.78 4.46
CA ASP A 111 4.50 25.83 4.98
C ASP A 111 5.96 25.34 5.12
N PHE A 112 6.47 24.70 4.07
CA PHE A 112 7.79 24.05 4.07
C PHE A 112 8.59 24.41 2.81
N GLU A 113 9.87 24.71 2.97
CA GLU A 113 10.73 25.20 1.88
C GLU A 113 12.06 24.47 1.78
N GLY A 114 12.53 24.32 0.54
CA GLY A 114 13.93 23.98 0.27
C GLY A 114 14.24 22.50 0.23
N GLU A 115 13.21 21.65 0.22
CA GLU A 115 13.37 20.21 0.26
C GLU A 115 13.95 19.59 -0.99
N GLN A 116 14.66 18.48 -0.78
CA GLN A 116 15.10 17.67 -1.91
C GLN A 116 13.90 16.92 -2.51
N PRO A 117 13.61 17.15 -3.80
CA PRO A 117 12.40 16.64 -4.45
C PRO A 117 12.38 15.13 -4.58
N PHE A 118 13.56 14.50 -4.63
CA PHE A 118 13.66 13.05 -4.74
C PHE A 118 15.06 12.57 -4.37
N VAL A 119 15.12 11.60 -3.46
CA VAL A 119 16.33 10.83 -3.18
C VAL A 119 15.94 9.35 -3.08
N TRP A 120 16.58 8.51 -3.89
CA TRP A 120 16.53 7.05 -3.79
C TRP A 120 17.91 6.54 -3.46
N ASP A 121 18.25 6.60 -2.17
CA ASP A 121 19.55 6.18 -1.65
C ASP A 121 19.39 4.86 -0.90
N TRP A 122 19.28 3.82 -1.71
CA TRP A 122 19.20 2.46 -1.22
C TRP A 122 20.46 2.02 -0.46
N GLN A 123 21.61 2.70 -0.62
CA GLN A 123 22.82 2.36 0.13
C GLN A 123 22.71 2.73 1.61
N ARG A 124 21.88 3.73 1.92
CA ARG A 124 21.56 4.17 3.27
C ARG A 124 20.18 3.74 3.73
N ASP A 125 19.54 2.82 2.99
CA ASP A 125 18.20 2.33 3.25
C ASP A 125 17.19 3.48 3.44
N HIS A 126 17.31 4.51 2.62
CA HIS A 126 16.45 5.69 2.71
C HIS A 126 15.85 6.10 1.37
N VAL A 127 14.67 6.70 1.45
CA VAL A 127 14.01 7.35 0.32
C VAL A 127 13.33 8.62 0.79
N THR A 128 13.39 9.67 -0.04
CA THR A 128 12.52 10.83 0.13
C THR A 128 11.95 11.25 -1.22
N TYR A 129 10.76 11.82 -1.20
CA TYR A 129 10.26 12.59 -2.31
C TYR A 129 9.44 13.79 -1.83
N ALA A 130 9.42 14.82 -2.64
CA ALA A 130 8.66 16.03 -2.48
C ALA A 130 8.04 16.39 -3.84
N THR A 131 6.71 16.48 -3.91
CA THR A 131 5.99 16.80 -5.14
C THR A 131 4.92 17.86 -4.91
N VAL A 132 4.79 18.77 -5.87
CA VAL A 132 3.74 19.79 -5.93
C VAL A 132 3.08 19.72 -7.30
N SER A 133 1.79 20.02 -7.36
CA SER A 133 1.04 20.11 -8.61
C SER A 133 1.59 21.19 -9.53
N GLU A 134 2.08 20.78 -10.70
CA GLU A 134 2.71 21.68 -11.65
C GLU A 134 1.68 22.57 -12.35
N GLY A 135 1.98 23.88 -12.44
CA GLY A 135 1.15 24.85 -13.17
C GLY A 135 -0.21 25.14 -12.54
N LEU A 136 -0.52 24.55 -11.40
CA LEU A 136 -1.76 24.79 -10.65
C LEU A 136 -1.51 25.84 -9.56
N HIS A 137 -2.49 26.72 -9.39
CA HIS A 137 -2.51 27.65 -8.26
C HIS A 137 -2.89 26.89 -6.99
N PHE A 138 -2.35 27.28 -5.83
CA PHE A 138 -2.59 26.58 -4.55
C PHE A 138 -4.08 26.56 -4.10
N THR A 139 -4.90 27.42 -4.70
CA THR A 139 -6.36 27.47 -4.47
C THR A 139 -7.15 26.57 -5.41
N ALA A 140 -6.50 25.90 -6.37
CA ALA A 140 -7.17 24.99 -7.29
C ALA A 140 -7.59 23.71 -6.53
N LEU A 141 -8.78 23.20 -6.80
CA LEU A 141 -9.28 21.95 -6.20
C LEU A 141 -8.42 20.72 -6.50
N GLU A 142 -7.63 20.80 -7.56
CA GLU A 142 -6.73 19.75 -8.03
C GLU A 142 -5.30 19.93 -7.53
N TYR A 143 -5.03 21.00 -6.77
CA TYR A 143 -3.71 21.26 -6.21
C TYR A 143 -3.37 20.22 -5.13
N GLU A 144 -2.19 19.62 -5.27
CA GLU A 144 -1.64 18.60 -4.39
C GLU A 144 -0.20 18.95 -4.01
N GLU A 145 0.09 18.88 -2.71
CA GLU A 145 1.43 18.82 -2.10
C GLU A 145 1.60 17.45 -1.43
N ASP A 146 2.74 16.81 -1.63
CA ASP A 146 3.04 15.51 -1.03
C ASP A 146 4.53 15.44 -0.70
N TYR A 147 4.84 15.23 0.57
CA TYR A 147 6.19 15.03 1.10
C TYR A 147 6.26 13.68 1.81
N PHE A 148 7.23 12.86 1.45
CA PHE A 148 7.42 11.55 2.06
C PHE A 148 8.90 11.32 2.34
N TYR A 149 9.19 10.77 3.51
CA TYR A 149 10.50 10.31 3.91
C TYR A 149 10.37 8.93 4.54
N ALA A 150 11.29 8.03 4.21
CA ALA A 150 11.47 6.78 4.93
C ALA A 150 12.95 6.42 5.08
N SER A 151 13.29 5.80 6.22
CA SER A 151 14.63 5.31 6.55
C SER A 151 14.57 3.98 7.27
N GLU A 152 15.74 3.36 7.45
CA GLU A 152 15.86 2.02 8.07
C GLU A 152 14.97 1.00 7.35
N ILE A 153 14.96 1.08 6.01
CA ILE A 153 14.06 0.29 5.19
C ILE A 153 14.54 -1.16 5.15
N GLU A 154 13.67 -2.06 5.58
CA GLU A 154 13.88 -3.51 5.54
C GLU A 154 12.84 -4.17 4.64
N ILE A 155 13.25 -5.20 3.91
CA ILE A 155 12.38 -6.05 3.10
C ILE A 155 11.93 -7.24 3.94
N GLN A 156 10.62 -7.46 3.98
CA GLN A 156 10.04 -8.67 4.56
C GLN A 156 10.17 -9.83 3.58
N ARG A 157 10.38 -11.05 4.11
CA ARG A 157 10.41 -12.27 3.30
C ARG A 157 9.17 -12.36 2.40
N PRO A 158 9.32 -12.45 1.07
CA PRO A 158 8.18 -12.67 0.18
C PRO A 158 7.54 -14.03 0.46
N GLU A 159 6.21 -14.06 0.48
CA GLU A 159 5.46 -15.31 0.55
C GLU A 159 5.79 -16.15 -0.69
N VAL A 160 6.33 -17.35 -0.49
CA VAL A 160 6.46 -18.33 -1.57
C VAL A 160 5.06 -18.88 -1.78
N ALA A 161 4.49 -18.67 -2.95
CA ALA A 161 3.25 -19.35 -3.34
C ALA A 161 3.52 -20.85 -3.40
N THR A 162 3.41 -21.54 -2.27
CA THR A 162 3.27 -22.98 -2.26
C THR A 162 1.98 -23.28 -3.00
N THR A 163 2.08 -23.99 -4.12
CA THR A 163 0.95 -24.75 -4.68
C THR A 163 0.55 -25.80 -3.64
N SER A 164 -0.15 -25.37 -2.60
CA SER A 164 -0.89 -26.23 -1.71
C SER A 164 -2.24 -26.45 -2.37
N ASN A 165 -2.57 -27.71 -2.61
CA ASN A 165 -3.87 -28.14 -3.08
C ASN A 165 -4.96 -27.41 -2.28
N SER A 166 -5.78 -26.64 -3.00
CA SER A 166 -6.84 -25.80 -2.46
C SER A 166 -7.95 -26.67 -1.85
N GLY A 167 -7.74 -27.11 -0.61
CA GLY A 167 -8.83 -27.25 0.34
C GLY A 167 -9.16 -25.86 0.86
N SER A 168 -10.13 -25.20 0.24
CA SER A 168 -10.56 -23.85 0.60
C SER A 168 -10.97 -23.77 2.07
N LYS A 169 -10.08 -23.26 2.91
CA LYS A 169 -10.46 -22.69 4.20
C LYS A 169 -10.27 -21.19 4.07
N ASN A 170 -11.40 -20.47 4.11
CA ASN A 170 -11.50 -19.01 4.22
C ASN A 170 -10.59 -18.49 5.34
N THR A 171 -9.33 -18.16 5.02
CA THR A 171 -8.49 -17.29 5.84
C THR A 171 -8.74 -15.86 5.37
N GLY A 172 -9.89 -15.32 5.77
CA GLY A 172 -10.32 -13.99 5.37
C GLY A 172 -9.42 -12.91 5.95
N GLY A 173 -8.81 -12.10 5.08
CA GLY A 173 -8.13 -10.88 5.48
C GLY A 173 -9.12 -9.91 6.12
N ARG A 174 -8.65 -9.03 7.00
CA ARG A 174 -9.47 -7.94 7.57
C ARG A 174 -9.24 -6.70 6.72
N PRO A 175 -10.20 -6.26 5.88
CA PRO A 175 -10.05 -5.03 5.10
C PRO A 175 -9.77 -3.85 6.03
N ARG A 176 -8.97 -2.90 5.53
CA ARG A 176 -8.66 -1.64 6.25
C ARG A 176 -9.95 -0.84 6.44
N VAL A 177 -9.99 0.02 7.46
CA VAL A 177 -11.18 0.83 7.81
C VAL A 177 -11.73 1.60 6.59
N TYR A 178 -10.83 2.23 5.82
CA TYR A 178 -11.19 2.95 4.59
C TYR A 178 -11.89 2.09 3.53
N GLU A 179 -11.51 0.80 3.40
CA GLU A 179 -12.15 -0.11 2.45
C GLU A 179 -13.56 -0.49 2.90
N TRP A 180 -13.81 -0.54 4.21
CA TRP A 180 -15.15 -0.72 4.75
C TRP A 180 -16.05 0.49 4.47
N GLU A 181 -15.53 1.71 4.65
CA GLU A 181 -16.27 2.94 4.35
C GLU A 181 -16.67 3.02 2.87
N ARG A 182 -15.73 2.67 1.96
CA ARG A 182 -16.01 2.61 0.52
C ARG A 182 -17.05 1.54 0.16
N ALA A 183 -16.95 0.35 0.74
CA ALA A 183 -17.90 -0.72 0.51
C ALA A 183 -19.31 -0.33 1.00
N VAL A 184 -19.40 0.27 2.20
CA VAL A 184 -20.64 0.77 2.80
C VAL A 184 -21.27 1.86 1.93
N ALA A 185 -20.49 2.87 1.51
CA ALA A 185 -20.97 3.93 0.64
C ALA A 185 -21.45 3.40 -0.73
N ALA A 186 -20.72 2.45 -1.32
CA ALA A 186 -21.11 1.86 -2.60
C ALA A 186 -22.41 1.07 -2.51
N VAL A 187 -22.61 0.30 -1.42
CA VAL A 187 -23.86 -0.46 -1.22
C VAL A 187 -25.03 0.49 -0.94
N ALA A 188 -24.84 1.53 -0.13
CA ALA A 188 -25.88 2.54 0.14
C ALA A 188 -26.28 3.32 -1.13
N LEU A 189 -25.32 3.73 -1.96
CA LEU A 189 -25.58 4.36 -3.26
C LEU A 189 -26.26 3.42 -4.24
N SER A 190 -25.92 2.13 -4.22
CA SER A 190 -26.59 1.13 -5.05
C SER A 190 -28.06 0.95 -4.67
N TRP A 191 -28.39 1.01 -3.38
CA TRP A 191 -29.77 1.00 -2.90
C TRP A 191 -30.55 2.22 -3.39
N GLY A 192 -29.96 3.42 -3.32
CA GLY A 192 -30.63 4.65 -3.81
C GLY A 192 -30.85 4.72 -5.32
N ASN A 193 -30.08 3.95 -6.11
CA ASN A 193 -30.09 4.00 -7.59
C ASN A 193 -30.64 2.74 -8.27
N THR A 194 -31.02 1.70 -7.52
CA THR A 194 -31.53 0.44 -8.08
C THR A 194 -32.78 -0.04 -7.36
N ASN A 195 -33.59 -0.89 -8.00
CA ASN A 195 -34.76 -1.55 -7.36
C ASN A 195 -34.35 -2.66 -6.36
N TRP A 196 -33.12 -2.63 -5.86
CA TRP A 196 -32.65 -3.62 -4.91
C TRP A 196 -33.13 -3.24 -3.51
N GLU A 197 -34.01 -4.05 -2.94
CA GLU A 197 -34.51 -3.85 -1.58
C GLU A 197 -34.10 -5.02 -0.68
N PRO A 198 -33.13 -4.83 0.22
CA PRO A 198 -32.77 -5.88 1.16
C PRO A 198 -33.92 -6.12 2.14
N THR A 199 -34.24 -7.38 2.38
CA THR A 199 -35.30 -7.82 3.32
C THR A 199 -34.74 -8.38 4.62
N LYS A 200 -33.45 -8.74 4.61
CA LYS A 200 -32.71 -9.22 5.78
C LYS A 200 -31.26 -8.74 5.73
N PRO A 201 -30.55 -8.66 6.88
CA PRO A 201 -29.13 -8.30 6.92
C PRO A 201 -28.23 -9.18 6.05
N ALA A 202 -28.63 -10.44 5.78
CA ALA A 202 -27.87 -11.34 4.91
C ALA A 202 -27.79 -10.83 3.46
N ASP A 203 -28.84 -10.17 2.95
CA ASP A 203 -28.86 -9.64 1.57
C ASP A 203 -27.82 -8.52 1.42
N VAL A 204 -27.67 -7.70 2.47
CA VAL A 204 -26.65 -6.64 2.54
C VAL A 204 -25.25 -7.25 2.66
N ALA A 205 -25.10 -8.31 3.45
CA ALA A 205 -23.82 -9.01 3.60
C ALA A 205 -23.33 -9.60 2.27
N GLU A 206 -24.23 -10.18 1.46
CA GLU A 206 -23.92 -10.67 0.12
C GLU A 206 -23.42 -9.54 -0.79
N ARG A 207 -24.06 -8.36 -0.77
CA ARG A 207 -23.59 -7.21 -1.56
C ARG A 207 -22.26 -6.64 -1.12
N LEU A 208 -22.00 -6.59 0.19
CA LEU A 208 -20.68 -6.20 0.71
C LEU A 208 -19.61 -7.20 0.24
N LEU A 209 -19.88 -8.51 0.34
CA LEU A 209 -18.95 -9.55 -0.12
C LEU A 209 -18.68 -9.49 -1.62
N GLU A 210 -19.72 -9.27 -2.44
CA GLU A 210 -19.55 -9.09 -3.88
C GLU A 210 -18.71 -7.84 -4.21
N TRP A 211 -18.92 -6.74 -3.48
CA TRP A 211 -18.11 -5.54 -3.65
C TRP A 211 -16.64 -5.82 -3.30
N PHE A 212 -16.38 -6.47 -2.16
CA PHE A 212 -15.02 -6.81 -1.76
C PHE A 212 -14.35 -7.77 -2.74
N SER A 213 -15.07 -8.80 -3.19
CA SER A 213 -14.57 -9.77 -4.18
C SER A 213 -14.19 -9.09 -5.49
N LYS A 214 -15.01 -8.16 -5.99
CA LYS A 214 -14.70 -7.34 -7.18
C LYS A 214 -13.46 -6.46 -7.01
N ASN A 215 -13.14 -6.07 -5.77
CA ASN A 215 -11.97 -5.26 -5.43
C ASN A 215 -10.79 -6.12 -4.93
N GLY A 216 -10.80 -7.43 -5.17
CA GLY A 216 -9.70 -8.33 -4.83
C GLY A 216 -9.52 -8.58 -3.34
N GLN A 217 -10.60 -8.41 -2.55
CA GLN A 217 -10.61 -8.63 -1.11
C GLN A 217 -11.63 -9.70 -0.73
N GLU A 218 -11.27 -10.52 0.26
CA GLU A 218 -12.13 -11.61 0.74
C GLU A 218 -12.27 -11.54 2.27
N PRO A 219 -13.07 -10.59 2.81
CA PRO A 219 -13.30 -10.51 4.24
C PRO A 219 -14.03 -11.75 4.75
N ALA A 220 -13.66 -12.18 5.95
CA ALA A 220 -14.39 -13.24 6.64
C ALA A 220 -15.85 -12.82 6.89
N ASN A 221 -16.80 -13.73 6.70
CA ASN A 221 -18.23 -13.50 6.97
C ASN A 221 -18.49 -12.95 8.38
N ALA A 222 -17.68 -13.35 9.36
CA ALA A 222 -17.76 -12.83 10.73
C ALA A 222 -17.47 -11.32 10.82
N ALA A 223 -16.58 -10.79 9.97
CA ALA A 223 -16.26 -9.37 9.90
C ALA A 223 -17.30 -8.55 9.13
N VAL A 224 -18.00 -9.16 8.17
CA VAL A 224 -19.06 -8.50 7.37
C VAL A 224 -20.36 -8.33 8.17
N LYS A 225 -20.69 -9.30 9.04
CA LYS A 225 -21.97 -9.33 9.79
C LYS A 225 -22.30 -8.03 10.54
N PRO A 226 -21.39 -7.40 11.30
CA PRO A 226 -21.69 -6.16 12.01
C PRO A 226 -22.06 -5.01 11.06
N TYR A 227 -21.31 -4.83 9.96
CA TYR A 227 -21.57 -3.77 8.98
C TYR A 227 -22.87 -4.01 8.21
N ALA A 228 -23.14 -5.26 7.82
CA ALA A 228 -24.37 -5.62 7.13
C ALA A 228 -25.61 -5.39 8.01
N LYS A 229 -25.51 -5.68 9.31
CA LYS A 229 -26.59 -5.40 10.27
C LYS A 229 -26.84 -3.90 10.41
N MET A 230 -25.78 -3.13 10.68
CA MET A 230 -25.87 -1.66 10.82
C MET A 230 -26.49 -1.03 9.57
N LEU A 231 -25.99 -1.36 8.37
CA LEU A 231 -26.50 -0.79 7.13
C LEU A 231 -27.94 -1.19 6.84
N PHE A 232 -28.34 -2.41 7.20
CA PHE A 232 -29.73 -2.85 7.07
C PHE A 232 -30.68 -2.06 7.99
N GLU A 233 -30.28 -1.83 9.24
CA GLU A 233 -31.05 -1.02 10.20
C GLU A 233 -31.24 0.41 9.69
N GLU A 234 -30.19 1.04 9.14
CA GLU A 234 -30.27 2.37 8.52
C GLU A 234 -31.20 2.39 7.29
N ILE A 235 -31.13 1.36 6.42
CA ILE A 235 -32.02 1.26 5.25
C ILE A 235 -33.49 1.13 5.67
N GLN A 236 -33.79 0.39 6.74
CA GLN A 236 -35.17 0.28 7.25
C GLN A 236 -35.64 1.59 7.89
N ALA A 237 -34.77 2.28 8.64
CA ALA A 237 -35.10 3.55 9.30
C ALA A 237 -35.44 4.69 8.31
N VAL A 238 -34.95 4.62 7.06
CA VAL A 238 -35.29 5.59 6.00
C VAL A 238 -36.58 5.21 5.25
N LYS A 239 -37.06 3.97 5.38
CA LYS A 239 -38.33 3.52 4.77
C LYS A 239 -39.56 3.83 5.63
N ASP A 240 -39.38 3.99 6.94
CA ASP A 240 -40.42 4.42 7.89
C ASP A 240 -40.59 5.95 7.88
#